data_AF-A0A945FZ18-F1
#
_entry.id   AF-A0A945FZ18-F1
#
_cell.length_a   1.000
_cell.length_b   1.000
_cell.length_c   1.000
_cell.angle_alpha   90.00
_cell.angle_beta   90.00
_cell.angle_gamma   90.00
#
_symmetry.space_group_name_H-M   'P 1'
#
loop_
_entity.id
_entity.type
_entity.pdbx_description
1 polymer ?
#
loop_
_entity_poly.entity_id
_entity_poly.type
_entity_poly.pdbx_seq_one_letter_code
_entity_poly.pdbx_strand_id
1 'polypeptide(L)'
;MRGRSFNFLAMAMLGLSVVQRINGNDINKIFIPENGYISLNPPLTRRRIGSLSTRTTHPNFLRKIQNILNDVRFNVVFINPYQMKTKGEMLKECKDQKRLEKVIPLTVSCSNWHRKGIQCGRCVPCIIRRAAVLASGFSLDAKYDSEILRYVLNDGDAKDDLLALTAANIRISKINDHSRWVRESGPLPDQENERQELFSVFSRGLAEVGVFLKKEKIL
;
A
#
# COMPACT_ATOMS: atom_id res chain seq x y z
N MET A 1 0.67 -8.43 -14.40
CA MET A 1 2.01 -7.82 -14.54
C MET A 1 2.83 -8.09 -13.29
N ARG A 2 3.67 -9.14 -13.28
CA ARG A 2 4.53 -9.49 -12.14
C ARG A 2 5.96 -8.95 -12.27
N GLY A 3 6.38 -8.50 -13.45
CA GLY A 3 7.73 -7.98 -13.72
C GLY A 3 7.93 -6.49 -13.38
N ARG A 4 6.87 -5.70 -13.15
CA ARG A 4 7.04 -4.26 -12.88
C ARG A 4 7.81 -3.99 -11.58
N SER A 5 7.46 -4.70 -10.51
CA SER A 5 8.14 -4.59 -9.21
C SER A 5 9.62 -4.93 -9.33
N PHE A 6 9.91 -6.07 -9.98
CA PHE A 6 11.28 -6.51 -10.25
C PHE A 6 12.05 -5.47 -11.08
N ASN A 7 11.45 -4.92 -12.14
CA ASN A 7 12.08 -3.89 -12.95
C ASN A 7 12.40 -2.63 -12.14
N PHE A 8 11.51 -2.17 -11.26
CA PHE A 8 11.80 -1.02 -10.40
C PHE A 8 12.98 -1.29 -9.46
N LEU A 9 13.05 -2.48 -8.86
CA LEU A 9 14.18 -2.87 -8.02
C LEU A 9 15.47 -2.97 -8.84
N ALA A 10 15.42 -3.55 -10.04
CA ALA A 10 16.57 -3.63 -10.93
C ALA A 10 17.08 -2.24 -11.36
N MET A 11 16.18 -1.29 -11.66
CA MET A 11 16.56 0.08 -11.97
C MET A 11 17.14 0.81 -10.74
N ALA A 12 16.59 0.58 -9.55
CA ALA A 12 17.15 1.12 -8.30
C ALA A 12 18.55 0.56 -8.02
N MET A 13 18.77 -0.73 -8.26
CA MET A 13 20.09 -1.38 -8.19
C MET A 13 21.09 -0.79 -9.18
N LEU A 14 20.66 -0.57 -10.42
CA LEU A 14 21.49 0.09 -11.43
C LEU A 14 21.88 1.50 -10.98
N GLY A 15 20.91 2.29 -10.51
CA GLY A 15 21.18 3.62 -9.97
C GLY A 15 22.15 3.60 -8.78
N LEU A 16 21.95 2.67 -7.85
CA LEU A 16 22.85 2.50 -6.70
C LEU A 16 24.29 2.18 -7.16
N SER A 17 24.45 1.31 -8.16
CA SER A 17 25.78 0.94 -8.67
C SER A 17 26.54 2.15 -9.25
N VAL A 18 25.83 3.06 -9.93
CA VAL A 18 26.43 4.30 -10.45
C VAL A 18 26.82 5.23 -9.31
N VAL A 19 25.94 5.38 -8.31
CA VAL A 19 26.22 6.21 -7.12
C VAL A 19 27.42 5.67 -6.34
N GLN A 20 27.52 4.35 -6.16
CA GLN A 20 28.65 3.70 -5.50
C GLN A 20 29.95 3.89 -6.27
N ARG A 21 29.91 3.80 -7.60
CA ARG A 21 31.09 4.02 -8.45
C ARG A 21 31.65 5.44 -8.34
N ILE A 22 30.78 6.45 -8.18
CA ILE A 22 31.19 7.87 -8.12
C ILE A 22 31.59 8.27 -6.69
N ASN A 23 30.84 7.82 -5.68
CA ASN A 23 30.95 8.31 -4.30
C ASN A 23 31.59 7.31 -3.32
N GLY A 24 31.95 6.12 -3.79
CA GLY A 24 32.44 5.02 -2.94
C GLY A 24 31.34 4.08 -2.45
N ASN A 25 31.76 2.95 -1.87
CA ASN A 25 30.88 1.82 -1.57
C ASN A 25 30.07 1.93 -0.27
N ASP A 26 30.18 3.04 0.46
CA ASP A 26 29.47 3.23 1.74
C ASP A 26 27.96 3.46 1.55
N ILE A 27 27.55 3.90 0.35
CA ILE A 27 26.15 4.08 0.00
C ILE A 27 25.58 2.74 -0.45
N ASN A 28 24.81 2.07 0.40
CA ASN A 28 24.26 0.73 0.10
C ASN A 28 22.76 0.58 0.37
N LYS A 29 22.04 1.66 0.70
CA LYS A 29 20.63 1.57 1.08
C LYS A 29 19.70 1.94 -0.07
N ILE A 30 18.73 1.08 -0.38
CA ILE A 30 17.61 1.40 -1.27
C ILE A 30 16.35 1.49 -0.43
N PHE A 31 15.74 2.68 -0.41
CA PHE A 31 14.49 2.92 0.30
C PHE A 31 13.29 2.60 -0.58
N ILE A 32 12.34 1.83 -0.03
CA ILE A 32 11.09 1.46 -0.67
C ILE A 32 9.95 2.01 0.19
N PRO A 33 9.47 3.24 -0.06
CA PRO A 33 8.51 3.91 0.82
C PRO A 33 7.07 3.46 0.55
N GLU A 34 6.75 2.19 0.82
CA GLU A 34 5.37 1.66 0.71
C GLU A 34 4.78 1.33 2.08
N ASN A 35 3.53 1.69 2.30
CA ASN A 35 2.84 1.44 3.56
C ASN A 35 2.55 -0.06 3.77
N GLY A 36 2.53 -0.49 5.03
CA GLY A 36 2.36 -1.89 5.41
C GLY A 36 1.08 -2.54 4.89
N TYR A 37 -0.03 -1.79 4.90
CA TYR A 37 -1.33 -2.30 4.47
C TYR A 37 -1.34 -2.68 2.97
N ILE A 38 -0.87 -1.78 2.10
CA ILE A 38 -0.71 -2.06 0.66
C ILE A 38 0.42 -3.06 0.40
N SER A 39 1.48 -3.04 1.21
CA SER A 39 2.60 -3.96 1.07
C SER A 39 2.16 -5.42 1.27
N LEU A 40 1.34 -5.68 2.30
CA LEU A 40 0.74 -6.98 2.55
C LEU A 40 -0.30 -7.33 1.48
N ASN A 41 -1.18 -6.39 1.14
CA ASN A 41 -2.31 -6.56 0.22
C ASN A 41 -3.11 -7.88 0.44
N PRO A 42 -3.65 -8.14 1.65
CA PRO A 42 -4.44 -9.34 1.88
C PRO A 42 -5.71 -9.35 1.02
N PRO A 43 -6.18 -10.53 0.58
CA PRO A 43 -7.31 -10.62 -0.35
C PRO A 43 -8.60 -10.11 0.30
N LEU A 44 -9.15 -9.02 -0.21
CA LEU A 44 -10.40 -8.44 0.32
C LEU A 44 -11.62 -9.33 0.10
N THR A 45 -11.61 -10.13 -0.97
CA THR A 45 -12.65 -11.11 -1.30
C THR A 45 -12.01 -12.44 -1.71
N ARG A 46 -12.78 -13.54 -1.62
CA ARG A 46 -12.32 -14.88 -2.02
C ARG A 46 -11.91 -14.97 -3.51
N ARG A 47 -12.43 -14.07 -4.36
CA ARG A 47 -12.09 -13.99 -5.79
C ARG A 47 -10.69 -13.43 -6.04
N ARG A 48 -10.00 -12.88 -5.03
CA ARG A 48 -8.67 -12.25 -5.15
C ARG A 48 -7.55 -13.01 -4.45
N ILE A 49 -7.71 -14.32 -4.25
CA ILE A 49 -6.71 -15.15 -3.56
C ILE A 49 -5.50 -15.43 -4.46
N GLY A 50 -4.32 -15.51 -3.83
CA GLY A 50 -3.09 -15.94 -4.48
C GLY A 50 -2.54 -14.90 -5.47
N SER A 51 -2.26 -15.35 -6.68
CA SER A 51 -1.49 -14.59 -7.67
C SER A 51 -2.27 -13.49 -8.41
N LEU A 52 -3.55 -13.35 -8.07
CA LEU A 52 -4.49 -12.36 -8.62
C LEU A 52 -4.38 -10.98 -7.93
N SER A 53 -3.58 -10.88 -6.87
CA SER A 53 -3.28 -9.63 -6.17
C SER A 53 -1.80 -9.26 -6.31
N THR A 54 -1.49 -8.01 -6.64
CA THR A 54 -0.10 -7.53 -6.78
C THR A 54 0.52 -7.27 -5.41
N ARG A 55 1.60 -7.98 -5.08
CA ARG A 55 2.30 -7.92 -3.77
C ARG A 55 3.73 -7.42 -3.96
N THR A 56 3.86 -6.23 -4.54
CA THR A 56 5.10 -5.63 -5.08
C THR A 56 6.18 -5.41 -4.04
N THR A 57 5.82 -5.09 -2.80
CA THR A 57 6.75 -4.77 -1.71
C THR A 57 6.58 -5.69 -0.50
N HIS A 58 5.85 -6.79 -0.67
CA HIS A 58 5.54 -7.71 0.42
C HIS A 58 6.83 -8.17 1.12
N PRO A 59 6.89 -8.26 2.47
CA PRO A 59 8.12 -8.58 3.21
C PRO A 59 8.86 -9.80 2.67
N ASN A 60 8.15 -10.90 2.43
CA ASN A 60 8.75 -12.11 1.89
C ASN A 60 9.26 -11.97 0.44
N PHE A 61 8.66 -11.12 -0.38
CA PHE A 61 9.19 -10.83 -1.72
C PHE A 61 10.51 -10.06 -1.61
N LEU A 62 10.54 -8.97 -0.84
CA LEU A 62 11.75 -8.17 -0.64
C LEU A 62 12.87 -9.00 0.01
N ARG A 63 12.56 -9.83 1.00
CA ARG A 63 13.51 -10.77 1.61
C ARG A 63 14.11 -11.74 0.59
N LYS A 64 13.28 -12.31 -0.30
CA LYS A 64 13.78 -13.21 -1.34
C LYS A 64 14.71 -12.51 -2.33
N ILE A 65 14.38 -11.28 -2.75
CA ILE A 65 15.29 -10.49 -3.60
C ILE A 65 16.58 -10.15 -2.85
N GLN A 66 16.49 -9.73 -1.58
CA GLN A 66 17.65 -9.45 -0.75
C GLN A 66 18.57 -10.67 -0.62
N ASN A 67 18.02 -11.87 -0.41
CA ASN A 67 18.81 -13.09 -0.33
C ASN A 67 19.56 -13.37 -1.63
N ILE A 68 18.90 -13.24 -2.79
CA ILE A 68 19.55 -13.40 -4.10
C ILE A 68 20.72 -12.41 -4.23
N LEU A 69 20.51 -11.14 -3.85
CA LEU A 69 21.55 -10.11 -3.94
C LEU A 69 22.71 -10.35 -2.95
N ASN A 70 22.43 -10.88 -1.77
CA ASN A 70 23.45 -11.28 -0.80
C ASN A 70 24.28 -12.46 -1.35
N ASP A 71 23.62 -13.47 -1.94
CA ASP A 71 24.27 -14.65 -2.50
C ASP A 71 25.21 -14.27 -3.66
N VAL A 72 24.82 -13.30 -4.49
CA VAL A 72 25.67 -12.73 -5.54
C VAL A 72 26.58 -11.59 -5.05
N ARG A 73 26.65 -11.37 -3.73
CA ARG A 73 27.56 -10.45 -3.03
C ARG A 73 27.43 -8.97 -3.42
N PHE A 74 26.21 -8.52 -3.77
CA PHE A 74 25.94 -7.10 -3.91
C PHE A 74 25.89 -6.44 -2.52
N ASN A 75 26.66 -5.36 -2.33
CA ASN A 75 26.55 -4.52 -1.13
C ASN A 75 25.31 -3.62 -1.24
N VAL A 76 24.16 -4.17 -0.88
CA VAL A 76 22.88 -3.45 -0.88
C VAL A 76 21.97 -3.94 0.22
N VAL A 77 21.18 -3.03 0.79
CA VAL A 77 20.14 -3.32 1.77
C VAL A 77 18.85 -2.61 1.36
N PHE A 78 17.77 -3.37 1.16
CA PHE A 78 16.44 -2.80 1.00
C PHE A 78 15.85 -2.40 2.34
N ILE A 79 15.31 -1.18 2.42
CA ILE A 79 14.67 -0.65 3.62
C ILE A 79 13.29 -0.12 3.26
N ASN A 80 12.25 -0.69 3.85
CA ASN A 80 10.91 -0.10 3.83
C ASN A 80 10.62 0.57 5.19
N PRO A 81 10.78 1.89 5.31
CA PRO A 81 10.56 2.59 6.59
C PRO A 81 9.09 2.60 7.02
N TYR A 82 8.16 2.28 6.13
CA TYR A 82 6.71 2.35 6.36
C TYR A 82 6.05 0.97 6.42
N GLN A 83 6.85 -0.10 6.52
CA GLN A 83 6.39 -1.50 6.53
C GLN A 83 5.34 -1.78 7.61
N MET A 84 5.40 -1.08 8.73
CA MET A 84 4.52 -1.27 9.90
C MET A 84 3.52 -0.12 10.08
N LYS A 85 3.43 0.78 9.09
CA LYS A 85 2.57 1.97 9.15
C LYS A 85 1.41 1.87 8.17
N THR A 86 0.25 2.39 8.56
CA THR A 86 -0.84 2.65 7.62
C THR A 86 -0.48 3.81 6.70
N LYS A 87 -1.25 4.01 5.63
CA LYS A 87 -1.06 5.17 4.76
C LYS A 87 -1.35 6.47 5.52
N GLY A 88 -2.40 6.53 6.35
CA GLY A 88 -2.68 7.69 7.19
C GLY A 88 -1.59 7.98 8.21
N GLU A 89 -1.02 6.96 8.87
CA GLU A 89 0.14 7.14 9.76
C GLU A 89 1.37 7.66 9.02
N MET A 90 1.65 7.11 7.83
CA MET A 90 2.72 7.60 6.97
C MET A 90 2.55 9.09 6.63
N LEU A 91 1.31 9.56 6.40
CA LEU A 91 1.04 10.98 6.17
C LEU A 91 1.19 11.81 7.45
N LYS A 92 0.64 11.36 8.58
CA LYS A 92 0.73 12.06 9.89
C LYS A 92 2.16 12.22 10.38
N GLU A 93 2.99 11.22 10.17
CA GLU A 93 4.37 11.19 10.66
C GLU A 93 5.36 11.84 9.69
N CYS A 94 4.91 12.33 8.55
CA CYS A 94 5.78 13.08 7.65
C CYS A 94 6.31 14.33 8.36
N LYS A 95 7.63 14.54 8.38
CA LYS A 95 8.23 15.69 9.08
C LYS A 95 7.84 17.03 8.45
N ASP A 96 7.68 17.06 7.13
CA ASP A 96 7.35 18.28 6.38
C ASP A 96 5.86 18.31 6.00
N GLN A 97 5.01 18.53 7.01
CA GLN A 97 3.56 18.60 6.85
C GLN A 97 3.12 19.69 5.86
N LYS A 98 3.79 20.85 5.86
CA LYS A 98 3.48 21.98 4.97
C LYS A 98 3.71 21.64 3.50
N ARG A 99 4.81 20.95 3.18
CA ARG A 99 5.07 20.50 1.81
C ARG A 99 4.16 19.34 1.44
N LEU A 100 3.89 18.43 2.36
CA LEU A 100 3.00 17.31 2.12
C LEU A 100 1.60 17.78 1.72
N GLU A 101 1.02 18.74 2.45
CA GLU A 101 -0.28 19.34 2.13
C GLU A 101 -0.34 19.90 0.70
N LYS A 102 0.73 20.57 0.24
CA LYS A 102 0.83 21.10 -1.12
C LYS A 102 0.99 20.02 -2.20
N VAL A 103 1.68 18.93 -1.87
CA VAL A 103 2.02 17.87 -2.82
C VAL A 103 0.92 16.83 -2.94
N ILE A 104 0.10 16.61 -1.90
CA ILE A 104 -1.00 15.65 -1.92
C ILE A 104 -1.84 15.80 -3.20
N PRO A 105 -2.41 16.97 -3.53
CA PRO A 105 -3.25 17.12 -4.73
C PRO A 105 -2.55 16.82 -6.06
N LEU A 106 -1.20 16.83 -6.09
CA LEU A 106 -0.38 16.63 -7.29
C LEU A 106 0.06 15.17 -7.49
N THR A 107 -0.22 14.29 -6.53
CA THR A 107 0.22 12.88 -6.57
C THR A 107 -0.89 11.93 -7.02
N VAL A 108 -0.50 10.80 -7.61
CA VAL A 108 -1.43 9.80 -8.15
C VAL A 108 -1.26 8.47 -7.42
N SER A 109 -2.37 7.89 -6.96
CA SER A 109 -2.43 6.52 -6.41
C SER A 109 -3.32 5.59 -7.22
N CYS A 110 -4.16 6.13 -8.11
CA CYS A 110 -5.17 5.38 -8.84
C CYS A 110 -4.60 4.31 -9.80
N SER A 111 -5.10 3.08 -9.72
CA SER A 111 -4.77 2.00 -10.67
C SER A 111 -5.30 2.21 -12.09
N ASN A 112 -6.29 3.11 -12.26
CA ASN A 112 -6.98 3.38 -13.52
C ASN A 112 -6.63 4.75 -14.14
N TRP A 113 -5.63 5.47 -13.57
CA TRP A 113 -5.28 6.84 -13.94
C TRP A 113 -5.01 7.02 -15.45
N HIS A 114 -4.24 6.10 -16.05
CA HIS A 114 -3.74 6.24 -17.42
C HIS A 114 -4.83 6.33 -18.50
N ARG A 115 -6.08 5.94 -18.20
CA ARG A 115 -7.17 5.95 -19.19
C ARG A 115 -7.79 7.33 -19.37
N LYS A 116 -7.94 8.11 -18.29
CA LYS A 116 -8.65 9.39 -18.30
C LYS A 116 -7.80 10.58 -17.86
N GLY A 117 -6.60 10.35 -17.35
CA GLY A 117 -5.78 11.43 -16.75
C GLY A 117 -6.39 12.03 -15.48
N ILE A 118 -7.31 11.31 -14.83
CA ILE A 118 -7.94 11.68 -13.55
C ILE A 118 -8.04 10.42 -12.66
N GLN A 119 -7.94 10.61 -11.34
CA GLN A 119 -8.04 9.50 -10.39
C GLN A 119 -9.49 9.04 -10.30
N CYS A 120 -9.77 7.75 -10.37
CA CYS A 120 -11.16 7.29 -10.40
C CYS A 120 -11.91 7.49 -9.07
N GLY A 121 -11.21 7.67 -7.94
CA GLY A 121 -11.83 7.89 -6.62
C GLY A 121 -12.41 6.65 -5.95
N ARG A 122 -12.58 5.54 -6.68
CA ARG A 122 -13.30 4.34 -6.23
C ARG A 122 -12.50 3.03 -6.18
N CYS A 123 -11.33 2.96 -6.82
CA CYS A 123 -10.50 1.75 -6.77
C CYS A 123 -9.82 1.61 -5.40
N VAL A 124 -9.34 0.41 -5.07
CA VAL A 124 -8.73 0.13 -3.75
C VAL A 124 -7.67 1.17 -3.34
N PRO A 125 -6.66 1.50 -4.18
CA PRO A 125 -5.68 2.54 -3.82
C PRO A 125 -6.27 3.95 -3.64
N CYS A 126 -7.32 4.31 -4.38
CA CYS A 126 -7.97 5.61 -4.22
C CYS A 126 -8.71 5.70 -2.89
N ILE A 127 -9.44 4.64 -2.50
CA ILE A 127 -10.16 4.62 -1.24
C ILE A 127 -9.18 4.66 -0.05
N ILE A 128 -8.09 3.88 -0.12
CA ILE A 128 -7.04 3.91 0.92
C ILE A 128 -6.38 5.30 1.00
N ARG A 129 -6.14 5.95 -0.15
CA ARG A 129 -5.64 7.33 -0.17
C ARG A 129 -6.62 8.30 0.47
N ARG A 130 -7.90 8.28 0.08
CA ARG A 130 -8.94 9.17 0.65
C ARG A 130 -9.08 8.96 2.16
N ALA A 131 -9.01 7.71 2.61
CA ALA A 131 -9.00 7.36 4.02
C ALA A 131 -7.76 7.91 4.76
N ALA A 132 -6.57 7.80 4.15
CA ALA A 132 -5.34 8.33 4.70
C ALA A 132 -5.35 9.85 4.84
N VAL A 133 -5.80 10.56 3.80
CA VAL A 133 -5.93 12.03 3.78
C VAL A 133 -6.92 12.50 4.84
N LEU A 134 -8.05 11.80 4.98
CA LEU A 134 -9.00 12.05 6.06
C LEU A 134 -8.37 11.83 7.44
N ALA A 135 -7.67 10.70 7.61
CA ALA A 135 -7.06 10.34 8.89
C ALA A 135 -6.01 11.36 9.31
N SER A 136 -5.20 11.87 8.38
CA SER A 136 -4.17 12.88 8.64
C SER A 136 -4.70 14.30 8.85
N GLY A 137 -6.01 14.53 8.69
CA GLY A 137 -6.64 15.83 8.92
C GLY A 137 -6.39 16.85 7.80
N PHE A 138 -5.90 16.42 6.64
CA PHE A 138 -5.77 17.31 5.49
C PHE A 138 -7.13 17.57 4.86
N SER A 139 -7.34 18.82 4.44
CA SER A 139 -8.60 19.27 3.83
C SER A 139 -8.60 19.10 2.31
N LEU A 140 -7.42 19.10 1.69
CA LEU A 140 -7.25 19.01 0.24
C LEU A 140 -6.74 17.63 -0.18
N ASP A 141 -7.41 17.05 -1.18
CA ASP A 141 -6.95 15.88 -1.92
C ASP A 141 -6.91 16.23 -3.43
N ALA A 142 -6.57 15.26 -4.26
CA ALA A 142 -6.74 15.35 -5.70
C ALA A 142 -8.22 15.30 -6.10
N LYS A 143 -8.53 15.84 -7.28
CA LYS A 143 -9.85 15.66 -7.90
C LYS A 143 -10.07 14.21 -8.33
N TYR A 144 -11.29 13.73 -8.16
CA TYR A 144 -11.70 12.37 -8.49
C TYR A 144 -12.82 12.35 -9.54
N ASP A 145 -12.77 11.37 -10.44
CA ASP A 145 -13.86 11.06 -11.40
C ASP A 145 -15.14 10.68 -10.65
N SER A 146 -15.00 9.94 -9.54
CA SER A 146 -16.09 9.62 -8.61
C SER A 146 -15.87 10.30 -7.26
N GLU A 147 -16.27 11.57 -7.16
CA GLU A 147 -16.23 12.32 -5.89
C GLU A 147 -17.19 11.69 -4.86
N ILE A 148 -18.44 11.43 -5.27
CA ILE A 148 -19.50 10.89 -4.42
C ILE A 148 -19.59 9.37 -4.62
N LEU A 149 -19.10 8.59 -3.64
CA LEU A 149 -19.02 7.13 -3.74
C LEU A 149 -20.39 6.44 -3.79
N ARG A 150 -21.45 7.08 -3.31
CA ARG A 150 -22.81 6.51 -3.34
C ARG A 150 -23.30 6.23 -4.75
N TYR A 151 -22.96 7.08 -5.71
CA TYR A 151 -23.35 6.87 -7.12
C TYR A 151 -22.61 5.69 -7.74
N VAL A 152 -21.42 5.36 -7.23
CA VAL A 152 -20.64 4.21 -7.70
C VAL A 152 -21.36 2.89 -7.41
N LEU A 153 -22.17 2.80 -6.35
CA LEU A 153 -22.91 1.57 -6.00
C LEU A 153 -23.90 1.13 -7.11
N ASN A 154 -24.36 2.08 -7.92
CA ASN A 154 -25.27 1.85 -9.04
C ASN A 154 -24.53 1.64 -10.38
N ASP A 155 -23.21 1.80 -10.41
CA ASP A 155 -22.38 1.65 -11.61
C ASP A 155 -21.79 0.23 -11.64
N GLY A 156 -22.07 -0.51 -12.72
CA GLY A 156 -21.90 -1.97 -12.88
C GLY A 156 -20.59 -2.54 -12.31
N ASP A 157 -19.54 -2.60 -13.12
CA ASP A 157 -18.23 -3.16 -12.73
C ASP A 157 -17.45 -2.21 -11.80
N ALA A 158 -17.87 -0.95 -11.74
CA ALA A 158 -17.26 0.11 -10.96
C ALA A 158 -17.26 -0.11 -9.45
N LYS A 159 -18.29 -0.80 -8.96
CA LYS A 159 -18.55 -0.99 -7.53
C LYS A 159 -17.74 -2.11 -6.89
N ASP A 160 -17.12 -2.99 -7.68
CA ASP A 160 -16.47 -4.20 -7.17
C ASP A 160 -15.41 -3.92 -6.10
N ASP A 161 -14.54 -2.93 -6.32
CA ASP A 161 -13.50 -2.53 -5.35
C ASP A 161 -14.12 -1.91 -4.09
N LEU A 162 -15.16 -1.07 -4.25
CA LEU A 162 -15.86 -0.43 -3.14
C LEU A 162 -16.59 -1.47 -2.28
N LEU A 163 -17.31 -2.39 -2.92
CA LEU A 163 -18.00 -3.50 -2.24
C LEU A 163 -17.00 -4.44 -1.57
N ALA A 164 -15.85 -4.73 -2.20
CA ALA A 164 -14.80 -5.53 -1.59
C ALA A 164 -14.27 -4.92 -0.28
N LEU A 165 -13.99 -3.61 -0.27
CA LEU A 165 -13.55 -2.91 0.95
C LEU A 165 -14.65 -2.79 2.00
N THR A 166 -15.89 -2.59 1.58
CA THR A 166 -17.07 -2.53 2.47
C THR A 166 -17.29 -3.89 3.14
N ALA A 167 -17.33 -4.98 2.35
CA ALA A 167 -17.46 -6.33 2.86
C ALA A 167 -16.29 -6.72 3.77
N ALA A 168 -15.06 -6.31 3.43
CA ALA A 168 -13.89 -6.51 4.27
C ALA A 168 -14.04 -5.83 5.64
N ASN A 169 -14.53 -4.57 5.67
CA ASN A 169 -14.80 -3.83 6.90
C ASN A 169 -15.92 -4.45 7.75
N ILE A 170 -16.97 -4.99 7.13
CA ILE A 170 -18.02 -5.72 7.86
C ILE A 170 -17.50 -7.05 8.41
N ARG A 171 -16.62 -7.72 7.66
CA ARG A 171 -16.03 -9.00 8.06
C ARG A 171 -15.06 -8.82 9.22
N ILE A 172 -14.20 -7.80 9.18
CA ILE A 172 -13.19 -7.60 10.22
C ILE A 172 -13.84 -7.33 11.59
N SER A 173 -14.98 -6.64 11.65
CA SER A 173 -15.70 -6.40 12.91
C SER A 173 -16.33 -7.65 13.53
N LYS A 174 -16.36 -8.78 12.82
CA LYS A 174 -16.97 -10.05 13.26
C LYS A 174 -15.95 -11.13 13.63
N ILE A 175 -14.66 -10.86 13.41
CA ILE A 175 -13.59 -11.84 13.61
C ILE A 175 -12.68 -11.30 14.70
N ASN A 176 -12.27 -12.14 15.66
CA ASN A 176 -11.32 -11.71 16.70
C ASN A 176 -9.86 -11.94 16.28
N ASP A 177 -9.57 -12.99 15.52
CA ASP A 177 -8.23 -13.29 15.00
C ASP A 177 -8.12 -13.03 13.49
N HIS A 178 -7.41 -11.96 13.13
CA HIS A 178 -7.15 -11.57 11.75
C HIS A 178 -5.89 -12.21 11.15
N SER A 179 -5.10 -12.93 11.94
CA SER A 179 -3.80 -13.47 11.53
C SER A 179 -3.92 -14.42 10.34
N ARG A 180 -4.97 -15.26 10.32
CA ARG A 180 -5.26 -16.17 9.21
C ARG A 180 -5.48 -15.41 7.90
N TRP A 181 -6.19 -14.29 7.96
CA TRP A 181 -6.47 -13.48 6.77
C TRP A 181 -5.20 -12.83 6.22
N VAL A 182 -4.34 -12.31 7.09
CA VAL A 182 -3.05 -11.77 6.66
C VAL A 182 -2.17 -12.86 6.07
N ARG A 183 -2.17 -14.09 6.60
CA ARG A 183 -1.40 -15.22 6.02
C ARG A 183 -1.87 -15.61 4.61
N GLU A 184 -3.09 -15.29 4.20
CA GLU A 184 -3.54 -15.47 2.81
C GLU A 184 -2.79 -14.54 1.81
N SER A 185 -2.09 -13.52 2.33
CA SER A 185 -1.16 -12.69 1.55
C SER A 185 0.18 -13.38 1.23
N GLY A 186 0.44 -14.55 1.80
CA GLY A 186 1.62 -15.36 1.52
C GLY A 186 2.49 -15.57 2.76
N PRO A 187 3.69 -16.15 2.59
CA PRO A 187 4.59 -16.41 3.70
C PRO A 187 5.00 -15.11 4.40
N LEU A 188 4.93 -15.09 5.72
CA LEU A 188 5.31 -13.94 6.54
C LEU A 188 6.71 -14.15 7.16
N PRO A 189 7.34 -13.10 7.72
CA PRO A 189 8.61 -13.22 8.42
C PRO A 189 8.55 -14.22 9.59
N ASP A 190 9.71 -14.79 9.92
CA ASP A 190 9.83 -15.85 10.93
C ASP A 190 9.80 -15.31 12.37
N GLN A 191 10.15 -14.04 12.56
CA GLN A 191 10.11 -13.35 13.85
C GLN A 191 8.68 -13.04 14.28
N GLU A 192 8.31 -13.46 15.50
CA GLU A 192 6.93 -13.31 16.01
C GLU A 192 6.53 -11.84 16.17
N ASN A 193 7.41 -11.01 16.72
CA ASN A 193 7.13 -9.58 16.92
C ASN A 193 6.82 -8.88 15.58
N GLU A 194 7.60 -9.17 14.54
CA GLU A 194 7.38 -8.62 13.19
C GLU A 194 6.03 -9.07 12.62
N ARG A 195 5.64 -10.34 12.81
CA ARG A 195 4.33 -10.83 12.38
C ARG A 195 3.18 -10.14 13.09
N GLN A 196 3.29 -9.93 14.40
CA GLN A 196 2.26 -9.24 15.18
C GLN A 196 2.09 -7.79 14.73
N GLU A 197 3.18 -7.10 14.40
CA GLU A 197 3.10 -5.76 13.81
C GLU A 197 2.43 -5.76 12.43
N LEU A 198 2.69 -6.77 11.59
CA LEU A 198 2.01 -6.93 10.30
C LEU A 198 0.50 -7.21 10.46
N PHE A 199 0.09 -7.98 11.48
CA PHE A 199 -1.33 -8.17 11.79
C PHE A 199 -1.97 -6.87 12.29
N SER A 200 -1.25 -6.12 13.12
CA SER A 200 -1.68 -4.82 13.63
C SER A 200 -1.87 -3.81 12.50
N VAL A 201 -0.90 -3.65 11.59
CA VAL A 201 -1.00 -2.68 10.48
C VAL A 201 -2.13 -3.03 9.52
N PHE A 202 -2.40 -4.32 9.29
CA PHE A 202 -3.55 -4.74 8.50
C PHE A 202 -4.87 -4.26 9.13
N SER A 203 -5.00 -4.48 10.44
CA SER A 203 -6.23 -4.19 11.19
C SER A 203 -6.46 -2.68 11.29
N ARG A 204 -5.41 -1.92 11.62
CA ARG A 204 -5.42 -0.45 11.66
C ARG A 204 -5.71 0.15 10.27
N GLY A 205 -5.08 -0.38 9.21
CA GLY A 205 -5.29 0.09 7.84
C GLY A 205 -6.71 -0.12 7.35
N LEU A 206 -7.34 -1.27 7.67
CA LEU A 206 -8.73 -1.49 7.31
C LEU A 206 -9.69 -0.63 8.15
N ALA A 207 -9.40 -0.43 9.44
CA ALA A 207 -10.17 0.46 10.30
C ALA A 207 -10.14 1.92 9.81
N GLU A 208 -8.98 2.39 9.33
CA GLU A 208 -8.82 3.70 8.68
C GLU A 208 -9.77 3.86 7.49
N VAL A 209 -9.85 2.84 6.62
CA VAL A 209 -10.81 2.79 5.51
C VAL A 209 -12.25 2.79 6.03
N GLY A 210 -12.55 2.04 7.10
CA GLY A 210 -13.87 1.99 7.71
C GLY A 210 -14.37 3.35 8.20
N VAL A 211 -13.50 4.16 8.81
CA VAL A 211 -13.82 5.54 9.21
C VAL A 211 -14.22 6.39 8.01
N PHE A 212 -13.46 6.30 6.92
CA PHE A 212 -13.76 7.00 5.68
C PHE A 212 -15.08 6.54 5.04
N LEU A 213 -15.32 5.24 4.94
CA LEU A 213 -16.55 4.69 4.36
C LEU A 213 -17.81 5.09 5.17
N LYS A 214 -17.70 5.19 6.50
CA LYS A 214 -18.78 5.72 7.34
C LYS A 214 -19.03 7.20 7.10
N LYS A 215 -17.97 8.01 6.94
CA LYS A 215 -18.08 9.44 6.59
C LYS A 215 -18.80 9.64 5.25
N GLU A 216 -18.50 8.79 4.26
CA GLU A 216 -19.15 8.75 2.95
C GLU A 216 -20.53 8.07 2.97
N LYS A 217 -20.96 7.58 4.14
CA LYS A 217 -22.23 6.87 4.37
C LYS A 217 -22.43 5.69 3.41
N ILE A 218 -21.38 4.88 3.27
CA ILE A 218 -21.36 3.60 2.56
C ILE A 218 -21.45 2.42 3.53
N LEU A 219 -20.78 2.54 4.69
CA LEU A 219 -20.95 1.70 5.88
C LEU A 219 -21.86 2.41 6.89
#